data_AF-A0A9D2AKM4-F1
#
_entry.id   AF-A0A9D2AKM4-F1
#
_cell.length_a   1.000
_cell.length_b   1.000
_cell.length_c   1.000
_cell.angle_alpha   90.00
_cell.angle_beta   90.00
_cell.angle_gamma   90.00
#
_symmetry.space_group_name_H-M   'P 1'
#
loop_
_entity.id
_entity.type
_entity.pdbx_description
1 polymer ?
#
loop_
_entity_poly.entity_id
_entity_poly.type
_entity_poly.pdbx_seq_one_letter_code
_entity_poly.pdbx_strand_id
1 'polypeptide(L)'
;MSWYRGYFTFGKRSLLDAIEESKKDYHFRPRNKKRAEKTVISFVYSDQVKKDRRFYCPCRVLYERYCDYCQQHCHEPLGNRQFKQNMELLGFVYQKHHRFYAGYYSNKVTTAYKNIGLVSD
;
A
#
# COMPACT_ATOMS: atom_id res chain seq x y z
N MET A 1 -8.82 -17.52 33.80
CA MET A 1 -7.34 -17.50 33.79
C MET A 1 -6.88 -16.76 32.54
N SER A 2 -6.48 -15.50 32.68
CA SER A 2 -5.98 -14.66 31.57
C SER A 2 -4.49 -14.92 31.40
N TRP A 3 -4.09 -15.47 30.25
CA TRP A 3 -2.69 -15.71 29.91
C TRP A 3 -2.12 -14.47 29.20
N TYR A 4 -1.93 -13.39 29.96
CA TYR A 4 -1.13 -12.26 29.47
C TYR A 4 0.35 -12.60 29.66
N ARG A 5 1.00 -13.10 28.60
CA ARG A 5 2.46 -13.27 28.56
C ARG A 5 3.09 -11.89 28.33
N GLY A 6 3.34 -11.17 29.42
CA GLY A 6 4.14 -9.96 29.37
C GLY A 6 5.54 -10.29 28.85
N TYR A 7 5.96 -9.63 27.77
CA TYR A 7 7.34 -9.70 27.30
C TYR A 7 8.23 -8.91 28.26
N PHE A 8 9.11 -9.60 28.97
CA PHE A 8 10.10 -9.00 29.85
C PHE A 8 11.29 -8.56 28.99
N THR A 9 11.38 -7.27 28.64
CA THR A 9 12.51 -6.72 27.87
C THR A 9 13.59 -6.21 28.83
N PHE A 10 14.65 -7.00 29.02
CA PHE A 10 15.88 -6.54 29.68
C PHE A 10 16.63 -5.62 28.71
N GLY A 11 16.85 -4.37 29.10
CA GLY A 11 17.78 -3.44 28.45
C GLY A 11 17.13 -2.25 27.78
N LYS A 12 17.22 -1.09 28.45
CA LYS A 12 17.17 0.31 27.94
C LYS A 12 16.62 0.56 26.51
N ARG A 13 15.40 0.11 26.21
CA ARG A 13 14.58 0.57 25.08
C ARG A 13 13.14 0.59 25.55
N SER A 14 12.57 1.78 25.59
CA SER A 14 11.19 2.00 26.04
C SER A 14 10.22 1.24 25.12
N LEU A 15 9.00 0.96 25.59
CA LEU A 15 7.95 0.38 24.74
C LEU A 15 7.72 1.23 23.46
N LEU A 16 7.95 2.54 23.54
CA LEU A 16 7.86 3.45 22.41
C LEU A 16 8.95 3.15 21.36
N ASP A 17 10.18 2.89 21.78
CA ASP A 17 11.27 2.52 20.86
C ASP A 17 10.98 1.19 20.16
N ALA A 18 10.40 0.21 20.87
CA ALA A 18 10.01 -1.07 20.28
C ALA A 18 8.86 -0.91 19.27
N ILE A 19 7.88 -0.04 19.55
CA ILE A 19 6.80 0.30 18.63
C ILE A 19 7.36 1.04 17.40
N GLU A 20 8.36 1.89 17.58
CA GLU A 20 8.98 2.65 16.49
C GLU A 20 9.90 1.80 15.61
N GLU A 21 10.70 0.91 16.19
CA GLU A 21 11.46 -0.11 15.45
C GLU A 21 10.52 -1.02 14.66
N SER A 22 9.41 -1.46 15.26
CA SER A 22 8.37 -2.25 14.58
C SER A 22 7.79 -1.54 13.35
N LYS A 23 7.59 -0.22 13.39
CA LYS A 23 7.10 0.54 12.22
C LYS A 23 8.06 0.53 11.04
N LYS A 24 9.38 0.43 11.27
CA LYS A 24 10.39 0.38 10.20
C LYS A 24 10.32 -0.91 9.39
N ASP A 25 9.91 -2.02 10.01
CA ASP A 25 9.83 -3.33 9.35
C ASP A 25 8.73 -3.42 8.28
N TYR A 26 7.69 -2.60 8.41
CA TYR A 26 6.54 -2.63 7.50
C TYR A 26 6.66 -1.67 6.32
N HIS A 27 7.65 -0.78 6.34
CA HIS A 27 7.84 0.18 5.24
C HIS A 27 8.16 -0.54 3.92
N PHE A 28 7.40 -0.18 2.88
CA PHE A 28 7.66 -0.65 1.52
C PHE A 28 8.40 0.41 0.71
N ARG A 29 9.51 0.00 0.08
CA ARG A 29 10.33 0.85 -0.79
C ARG A 29 10.11 0.47 -2.26
N PRO A 30 9.49 1.35 -3.07
CA PRO A 30 9.36 1.12 -4.51
C PRO A 30 10.71 1.00 -5.22
N ARG A 31 10.82 0.05 -6.14
CA ARG A 31 12.03 -0.26 -6.94
C ARG A 31 11.96 0.40 -8.33
N ASN A 32 13.06 0.37 -9.09
CA ASN A 32 13.11 0.74 -10.51
C ASN A 32 12.50 2.10 -10.91
N LYS A 33 12.51 3.10 -10.02
CA LYS A 33 11.92 4.43 -10.25
C LYS A 33 12.41 5.12 -11.52
N LYS A 34 13.65 4.84 -11.95
CA LYS A 34 14.21 5.42 -13.19
C LYS A 34 13.51 4.95 -14.48
N ARG A 35 12.82 3.81 -14.42
CA ARG A 35 12.14 3.17 -15.57
C ARG A 35 10.62 3.30 -15.53
N ALA A 36 10.05 3.64 -14.38
CA ALA A 36 8.63 3.88 -14.24
C ALA A 36 8.27 5.26 -14.79
N GLU A 37 7.03 5.39 -15.24
CA GLU A 37 6.47 6.64 -15.71
C GLU A 37 6.32 7.65 -14.54
N LYS A 38 6.56 8.94 -14.82
CA LYS A 38 6.68 10.00 -13.82
C LYS A 38 5.37 10.27 -13.08
N THR A 39 4.23 10.27 -13.76
CA THR A 39 2.91 10.46 -13.12
C THR A 39 2.60 9.32 -12.15
N VAL A 40 2.92 8.07 -12.49
CA VAL A 40 2.71 6.93 -11.58
C VAL A 40 3.62 7.03 -10.36
N ILE A 41 4.88 7.42 -10.54
CA ILE A 41 5.78 7.70 -9.42
C ILE A 41 5.21 8.82 -8.55
N SER A 42 4.80 9.93 -9.16
CA SER A 42 4.23 11.09 -8.45
C SER A 42 3.03 10.68 -7.60
N PHE A 43 2.11 9.91 -8.18
CA PHE A 43 0.96 9.35 -7.47
C PHE A 43 1.36 8.47 -6.28
N VAL A 44 2.28 7.52 -6.47
CA VAL A 44 2.76 6.62 -5.40
C VAL A 44 3.48 7.37 -4.27
N TYR A 45 4.03 8.55 -4.56
CA TYR A 45 4.66 9.42 -3.57
C TYR A 45 3.77 10.53 -3.02
N SER A 46 2.55 10.65 -3.53
CA SER A 46 1.55 11.59 -3.01
C SER A 46 1.04 11.18 -1.63
N ASP A 47 0.44 12.14 -0.93
CA ASP A 47 -0.17 11.93 0.39
C ASP A 47 -1.43 11.06 0.34
N GLN A 48 -1.98 10.81 -0.86
CA GLN A 48 -3.13 9.93 -1.05
C GLN A 48 -2.77 8.44 -0.90
N VAL A 49 -1.48 8.10 -0.92
CA VAL A 49 -0.99 6.72 -0.99
C VAL A 49 -0.09 6.37 0.20
N LYS A 50 -0.46 5.29 0.90
CA LYS A 50 0.34 4.71 1.98
C LYS A 50 1.07 3.45 1.51
N LYS A 51 2.41 3.48 1.61
CA LYS A 51 3.30 2.37 1.23
C LYS A 51 3.67 1.53 2.46
N ASP A 52 3.00 0.40 2.63
CA ASP A 52 3.22 -0.53 3.73
C ASP A 52 3.01 -1.97 3.26
N ARG A 53 3.92 -2.87 3.63
CA ARG A 53 3.94 -4.29 3.23
C ARG A 53 2.69 -5.08 3.64
N ARG A 54 1.95 -4.58 4.62
CA ARG A 54 0.72 -5.20 5.14
C ARG A 54 -0.52 -4.82 4.33
N PHE A 55 -0.47 -3.71 3.60
CA PHE A 55 -1.65 -3.23 2.89
C PHE A 55 -1.86 -3.92 1.56
N TYR A 56 -3.15 -4.05 1.27
CA TYR A 56 -3.70 -4.47 0.01
C TYR A 56 -4.70 -3.41 -0.42
N CYS A 57 -4.67 -3.05 -1.69
CA CYS A 57 -5.65 -2.14 -2.28
C CYS A 57 -6.28 -2.81 -3.50
N PRO A 58 -7.61 -2.75 -3.68
CA PRO A 58 -8.25 -3.25 -4.88
C PRO A 58 -7.68 -2.53 -6.12
N CYS A 59 -7.33 -3.28 -7.17
CA CYS A 59 -6.68 -2.71 -8.35
C CYS A 59 -7.54 -1.63 -9.03
N ARG A 60 -8.86 -1.87 -9.11
CA ARG A 60 -9.81 -0.93 -9.73
C ARG A 60 -9.85 0.39 -8.98
N VAL A 61 -10.04 0.34 -7.66
CA VAL A 61 -10.13 1.54 -6.80
C VAL A 61 -8.83 2.33 -6.85
N LEU A 62 -7.69 1.64 -6.86
CA LEU A 62 -6.39 2.29 -6.93
C LEU A 62 -6.16 2.99 -8.29
N TYR A 63 -6.62 2.39 -9.39
CA TYR A 63 -6.56 3.00 -10.71
C TYR A 63 -7.52 4.19 -10.84
N GLU A 64 -8.74 4.09 -10.31
CA GLU A 64 -9.69 5.20 -10.26
C GLU A 64 -9.08 6.39 -9.50
N ARG A 65 -8.48 6.16 -8.32
CA ARG A 65 -7.81 7.22 -7.54
C ARG A 65 -6.60 7.80 -8.28
N TYR A 66 -5.88 7.00 -9.05
CA TYR A 66 -4.80 7.50 -9.91
C TYR A 66 -5.33 8.41 -11.03
N CYS A 67 -6.45 8.04 -11.67
CA CYS A 67 -7.09 8.90 -12.66
C CYS A 67 -7.53 10.23 -12.04
N ASP A 68 -8.15 10.20 -10.86
CA ASP A 68 -8.56 11.41 -10.13
C ASP A 68 -7.34 12.29 -9.79
N TYR A 69 -6.25 11.67 -9.33
CA TYR A 69 -4.98 12.37 -9.07
C TYR A 69 -4.43 13.04 -10.33
N CYS A 70 -4.41 12.32 -11.46
CA CYS A 70 -3.99 12.87 -12.74
C CYS A 70 -4.85 14.06 -13.16
N GLN A 71 -6.18 13.97 -13.00
CA GLN A 71 -7.09 15.07 -13.30
C GLN A 71 -6.84 16.30 -12.41
N GLN A 72 -6.63 16.10 -11.10
CA GLN A 72 -6.33 17.18 -10.15
C GLN A 72 -5.02 17.92 -10.48
N HIS A 73 -4.06 17.23 -11.08
CA HIS A 73 -2.75 17.78 -11.44
C HIS A 73 -2.59 18.09 -12.94
N CYS A 74 -3.69 18.10 -13.71
CA CYS A 74 -3.69 18.34 -15.15
C CYS A 74 -2.73 17.42 -15.94
N HIS A 75 -2.64 16.16 -15.55
CA HIS A 75 -1.88 15.12 -16.23
C HIS A 75 -2.81 14.18 -16.99
N GLU A 76 -2.34 13.66 -18.12
CA GLU A 76 -3.05 12.62 -18.85
C GLU A 76 -2.84 11.27 -18.14
N PRO A 77 -3.90 10.57 -17.70
CA PRO A 77 -3.75 9.29 -17.03
C PRO A 77 -3.32 8.21 -18.04
N LEU A 78 -2.40 7.35 -17.62
CA LEU A 78 -2.05 6.16 -18.39
C LEU A 78 -3.24 5.19 -18.49
N GLY A 79 -3.28 4.41 -19.57
CA GLY A 79 -4.23 3.31 -19.67
C GLY A 79 -4.00 2.22 -18.62
N ASN A 80 -5.06 1.53 -18.20
CA ASN A 80 -5.03 0.51 -17.13
C ASN A 80 -3.90 -0.53 -17.31
N ARG A 81 -3.67 -1.02 -18.53
CA ARG A 81 -2.58 -1.99 -18.80
C ARG A 81 -1.19 -1.39 -18.56
N GLN A 82 -0.95 -0.16 -18.99
CA GLN A 82 0.32 0.54 -18.79
C GLN A 82 0.52 0.88 -17.31
N PHE A 83 -0.55 1.32 -16.64
CA PHE A 83 -0.54 1.55 -15.19
C PHE A 83 -0.15 0.28 -14.42
N LYS A 84 -0.77 -0.86 -14.76
CA LYS A 84 -0.43 -2.16 -14.16
C LYS A 84 1.04 -2.52 -14.33
N GLN A 85 1.59 -2.37 -15.53
CA GLN A 85 3.00 -2.65 -15.80
C GLN A 85 3.92 -1.75 -14.96
N ASN A 86 3.60 -0.47 -14.83
CA ASN A 86 4.36 0.47 -14.00
C ASN A 86 4.29 0.10 -12.51
N MET A 87 3.11 -0.26 -12.01
CA MET A 87 2.95 -0.70 -10.62
C MET A 87 3.77 -1.96 -10.31
N GLU A 88 3.74 -2.97 -11.18
CA GLU A 88 4.56 -4.17 -11.04
C GLU A 88 6.06 -3.85 -11.13
N LEU A 89 6.46 -2.95 -12.03
CA LEU A 89 7.84 -2.49 -12.17
C LEU A 89 8.35 -1.78 -10.90
N LEU A 90 7.49 -1.01 -10.24
CA LEU A 90 7.75 -0.39 -8.93
C LEU A 90 7.79 -1.39 -7.76
N GLY A 91 7.42 -2.65 -8.00
CA GLY A 91 7.45 -3.74 -7.02
C GLY A 91 6.13 -3.95 -6.26
N PHE A 92 5.03 -3.33 -6.70
CA PHE A 92 3.71 -3.62 -6.18
C PHE A 92 3.18 -4.91 -6.81
N VAL A 93 3.00 -5.93 -5.97
CA VAL A 93 2.67 -7.27 -6.46
C VAL A 93 1.18 -7.33 -6.80
N TYR A 94 0.86 -7.66 -8.05
CA TYR A 94 -0.49 -7.96 -8.46
C TYR A 94 -0.95 -9.31 -7.91
N GLN A 95 -2.07 -9.30 -7.19
CA GLN A 95 -2.75 -10.49 -6.69
C GLN A 95 -4.08 -10.64 -7.42
N LYS A 96 -4.26 -11.78 -8.10
CA LYS A 96 -5.49 -12.07 -8.85
C LYS A 96 -6.70 -12.26 -7.94
N HIS A 97 -6.49 -12.88 -6.78
CA HIS A 97 -7.54 -13.21 -5.81
C HIS A 97 -7.10 -12.77 -4.42
N HIS A 98 -7.59 -11.62 -3.98
CA HIS A 98 -7.41 -11.12 -2.61
C HIS A 98 -8.78 -10.93 -1.96
N ARG A 99 -8.93 -11.45 -0.74
CA ARG A 99 -10.16 -11.33 0.05
C ARG A 99 -10.08 -10.08 0.90
N PHE A 100 -10.92 -9.10 0.58
CA PHE A 100 -11.13 -7.93 1.42
C PHE A 100 -12.24 -8.23 2.43
N TYR A 101 -11.92 -8.05 3.71
CA TYR A 101 -12.85 -8.24 4.82
C TYR A 101 -13.57 -6.91 5.09
N ALA A 102 -14.87 -6.85 4.82
CA ALA A 102 -15.70 -5.66 5.07
C ALA A 102 -16.82 -5.98 6.07
N GLY A 103 -16.42 -6.36 7.29
CA GLY A 103 -17.33 -6.66 8.41
C GLY A 103 -17.90 -8.08 8.43
N TYR A 104 -18.81 -8.33 9.39
CA TYR A 104 -19.53 -9.59 9.52
C TYR A 104 -20.28 -9.86 8.20
N TYR A 105 -19.88 -10.93 7.49
CA TYR A 105 -20.52 -11.50 6.29
C TYR A 105 -20.20 -10.93 4.90
N SER A 106 -19.45 -9.83 4.73
CA SER A 106 -19.09 -9.35 3.39
C SER A 106 -17.62 -9.62 3.05
N ASN A 107 -17.39 -10.70 2.30
CA ASN A 107 -16.08 -11.06 1.79
C ASN A 107 -16.08 -10.86 0.29
N LYS A 108 -15.43 -9.79 -0.18
CA LYS A 108 -15.28 -9.53 -1.60
C LYS A 108 -13.91 -10.04 -2.04
N VAL A 109 -13.89 -11.02 -2.93
CA VAL A 109 -12.64 -11.47 -3.57
C VAL A 109 -12.47 -10.69 -4.87
N THR A 110 -11.43 -9.86 -4.94
CA THR A 110 -11.10 -9.10 -6.14
C THR A 110 -9.61 -9.12 -6.41
N THR A 111 -9.20 -8.53 -7.54
CA THR A 111 -7.80 -8.27 -7.82
C THR A 111 -7.29 -7.16 -6.91
N ALA A 112 -6.04 -7.26 -6.48
CA ALA A 112 -5.42 -6.32 -5.56
C ALA A 112 -3.94 -6.08 -5.87
N TYR A 113 -3.44 -4.92 -5.46
CA TYR A 113 -2.01 -4.68 -5.32
C TYR A 113 -1.61 -4.84 -3.86
N LYS A 114 -0.51 -5.56 -3.64
CA LYS A 114 0.15 -5.64 -2.33
C LYS A 114 1.11 -4.48 -2.13
N ASN A 115 1.38 -4.17 -0.86
CA ASN A 115 2.34 -3.17 -0.39
C ASN A 115 1.87 -1.72 -0.53
N ILE A 116 0.57 -1.53 -0.78
CA ILE A 116 -0.03 -0.23 -1.04
C ILE A 116 -1.43 -0.17 -0.45
N GLY A 117 -1.76 0.96 0.14
CA GLY A 117 -3.09 1.34 0.61
C GLY A 117 -3.39 2.77 0.20
N LEU A 118 -4.67 3.10 0.12
CA LEU A 118 -5.13 4.47 -0.02
C LEU A 118 -5.39 5.04 1.37
N VAL A 119 -5.03 6.30 1.57
CA VAL A 119 -5.46 7.04 2.76
C VAL A 119 -6.94 7.35 2.58
N SER A 120 -7.78 6.88 3.51
CA SER A 120 -9.18 7.26 3.56
C SER A 120 -9.27 8.73 3.96
N ASP A 121 -10.12 9.49 3.28
CA ASP A 121 -10.51 10.83 3.70
C ASP A 121 -11.13 10.82 5.12
#